data_AF-A0AAV6GTY0-F1
#
_entry.id   AF-A0AAV6GTY0-F1
#
_cell.length_a   1.000
_cell.length_b   1.000
_cell.length_c   1.000
_cell.angle_alpha   90.00
_cell.angle_beta   90.00
_cell.angle_gamma   90.00
#
_symmetry.space_group_name_H-M   'P 1'
#
loop_
_entity.id
_entity.type
_entity.pdbx_description
1 polymer ?
#
loop_
_entity_poly.entity_id
_entity_poly.type
_entity_poly.pdbx_seq_one_letter_code
_entity_poly.pdbx_strand_id
1 'polypeptide(L)'
;MVTTTQLIPALAKVLLYSLGSVFPIENIYSATKIGKESCFERIVSRFGTNITYVVIGDGRDEEHAASQHNMPFWRISSHSDLLALHQALEYEYL
;
A
#
# COMPACT_ATOMS: atom_id res chain seq x y z
N MET A 1 2.52 -4.37 1.03
CA MET A 1 2.71 -3.23 1.94
C MET A 1 3.91 -2.40 1.50
N VAL A 2 3.76 -1.08 1.37
CA VAL A 2 4.87 -0.14 1.12
C VAL A 2 5.00 0.79 2.32
N THR A 3 6.20 0.93 2.91
CA THR A 3 6.40 1.74 4.12
C THR A 3 7.71 2.53 4.10
N THR A 4 7.73 3.71 4.70
CA THR A 4 8.95 4.53 4.87
C THR A 4 9.87 4.04 6.00
N THR A 5 9.45 3.02 6.74
CA THR A 5 10.29 2.36 7.76
C THR A 5 11.33 1.45 7.12
N GLN A 6 12.54 1.40 7.69
CA GLN A 6 13.57 0.45 7.26
C GLN A 6 13.02 -0.98 7.32
N LEU A 7 13.50 -1.85 6.42
CA LEU A 7 12.90 -3.18 6.23
C LEU A 7 12.86 -4.01 7.52
N ILE A 8 13.96 -4.08 8.27
CA ILE A 8 14.02 -4.91 9.49
C ILE A 8 13.01 -4.43 10.56
N PRO A 9 12.99 -3.14 10.97
CA PRO A 9 11.94 -2.65 11.86
C PRO A 9 10.52 -2.73 11.30
N ALA A 10 10.33 -2.63 9.97
CA ALA A 10 9.02 -2.81 9.34
C ALA A 10 8.49 -4.23 9.52
N LEU A 11 9.34 -5.24 9.31
CA LEU A 11 9.00 -6.65 9.53
C LEU A 11 8.68 -6.91 11.02
N ALA A 12 9.45 -6.33 11.94
CA ALA A 12 9.15 -6.39 13.36
C ALA A 12 7.75 -5.83 13.67
N LYS A 13 7.39 -4.66 13.12
CA LYS A 13 6.04 -4.10 13.27
C LYS A 13 4.96 -5.03 12.72
N VAL A 14 5.16 -5.60 11.53
CA VAL A 14 4.18 -6.53 10.94
C VAL A 14 3.92 -7.72 11.85
N LEU A 15 4.96 -8.30 12.45
CA LEU A 15 4.80 -9.41 13.39
C LEU A 15 4.13 -8.97 14.70
N LEU A 16 4.57 -7.84 15.28
CA LEU A 16 4.02 -7.33 16.54
C LEU A 16 2.54 -6.94 16.44
N TYR A 17 2.10 -6.42 15.29
CA TYR A 17 0.69 -6.13 15.01
C TYR A 17 -0.09 -7.34 14.49
N SER A 18 0.50 -8.55 14.50
CA SER A 18 -0.12 -9.79 14.02
C SER A 18 -0.58 -9.75 12.55
N LEU A 19 0.11 -8.97 11.72
CA LEU A 19 -0.17 -8.82 10.28
C LEU A 19 0.65 -9.79 9.40
N GLY A 20 1.47 -10.66 10.01
CA GLY A 20 2.36 -11.57 9.29
C GLY A 20 1.64 -12.61 8.43
N SER A 21 0.41 -12.99 8.78
CA SER A 21 -0.42 -13.88 7.96
C SER A 21 -1.09 -13.17 6.77
N VAL A 22 -1.22 -11.84 6.83
CA VAL A 22 -1.88 -11.01 5.82
C VAL A 22 -0.90 -10.54 4.74
N PHE A 23 0.34 -10.23 5.13
CA PHE A 23 1.37 -9.75 4.20
C PHE A 23 2.50 -10.77 4.05
N PRO A 24 2.55 -11.52 2.92
CA PRO A 24 3.71 -12.31 2.55
C PRO A 24 4.97 -11.45 2.55
N ILE A 25 6.09 -11.99 3.04
CA ILE A 25 7.33 -11.22 3.26
C ILE A 25 7.87 -10.62 1.97
N GLU A 26 7.74 -11.33 0.85
CA GLU A 26 8.12 -10.88 -0.48
C GLU A 26 7.27 -9.72 -1.01
N ASN A 27 6.13 -9.41 -0.36
CA ASN A 27 5.22 -8.32 -0.73
C ASN A 27 5.35 -7.12 0.23
N ILE A 28 6.43 -7.05 1.01
CA ILE A 28 6.75 -5.93 1.89
C ILE A 28 7.92 -5.13 1.30
N TYR A 29 7.65 -3.86 0.99
CA TYR A 29 8.61 -2.95 0.36
C TYR A 29 8.96 -1.81 1.31
N SER A 30 10.26 -1.56 1.49
CA SER A 30 10.77 -0.41 2.24
C SER A 30 11.13 0.74 1.29
N ALA A 31 10.41 1.85 1.43
CA ALA A 31 10.57 3.08 0.69
C ALA A 31 11.60 4.04 1.35
N THR A 32 12.25 3.65 2.46
CA THR A 32 13.12 4.55 3.24
C THR A 32 14.21 5.23 2.42
N LYS A 33 14.77 4.53 1.42
CA LYS A 33 15.85 5.05 0.58
C LYS A 33 15.40 5.51 -0.80
N ILE A 34 14.46 4.78 -1.41
CA ILE A 34 14.08 4.95 -2.82
C ILE A 34 12.75 5.70 -3.00
N GLY A 35 12.02 5.98 -1.92
CA GLY A 35 10.70 6.61 -2.00
C GLY A 35 9.58 5.64 -2.42
N LYS A 36 8.33 6.09 -2.28
CA LYS A 36 7.14 5.26 -2.57
C LYS A 36 6.92 5.08 -4.08
N GLU A 37 7.19 6.09 -4.88
CA GLU A 37 7.11 6.05 -6.36
C GLU A 37 7.95 4.91 -6.93
N SER A 38 9.25 4.85 -6.62
CA SER A 38 10.09 3.73 -7.07
C SER A 38 9.66 2.37 -6.51
N CYS A 39 9.00 2.31 -5.35
CA CYS A 39 8.37 1.07 -4.89
C CYS A 39 7.17 0.69 -5.76
N PHE A 40 6.33 1.65 -6.15
CA PHE A 40 5.18 1.42 -7.02
C PHE A 40 5.62 0.96 -8.42
N GLU A 41 6.65 1.57 -9.01
CA GLU A 41 7.25 1.11 -10.27
C GLU A 41 7.72 -0.34 -10.21
N ARG A 42 8.38 -0.74 -9.11
CA ARG A 42 8.83 -2.12 -8.89
C ARG A 42 7.67 -3.10 -8.74
N ILE A 43 6.59 -2.66 -8.09
CA ILE A 43 5.36 -3.45 -7.96
C ILE A 43 4.72 -3.64 -9.34
N VAL A 44 4.55 -2.57 -10.12
CA VAL A 44 4.00 -2.65 -11.50
C VAL A 44 4.87 -3.53 -12.38
N SER A 45 6.19 -3.39 -12.29
CA SER A 45 7.14 -4.21 -13.05
C SER A 45 7.06 -5.70 -12.68
N ARG A 46 6.71 -6.03 -11.43
CA ARG A 46 6.58 -7.41 -10.95
C ARG A 46 5.25 -8.05 -11.34
N PHE A 47 4.14 -7.32 -11.23
CA PHE A 47 2.79 -7.87 -11.41
C PHE A 47 2.20 -7.58 -12.80
N GLY A 48 2.77 -6.65 -13.56
CA GLY A 48 2.36 -6.31 -14.92
C GLY A 48 1.35 -5.17 -14.99
N THR A 49 1.14 -4.61 -16.18
CA THR A 49 0.29 -3.41 -16.37
C THR A 49 -1.20 -3.73 -16.57
N ASN A 50 -1.57 -5.00 -16.78
CA ASN A 50 -2.95 -5.43 -17.02
C ASN A 50 -3.68 -5.80 -15.72
N ILE A 51 -3.48 -5.01 -14.67
CA ILE A 51 -4.07 -5.19 -13.33
C ILE A 51 -4.50 -3.82 -12.81
N THR A 52 -5.62 -3.77 -12.10
CA THR A 52 -6.04 -2.56 -11.38
C THR A 52 -5.24 -2.41 -10.09
N TYR A 53 -4.44 -1.35 -10.01
CA TYR A 53 -3.70 -1.01 -8.79
C TYR A 53 -4.48 0.03 -7.98
N VAL A 54 -4.79 -0.28 -6.74
CA VAL A 54 -5.40 0.67 -5.79
C VAL A 54 -4.40 0.98 -4.69
N VAL A 55 -4.10 2.27 -4.50
CA VAL A 55 -3.22 2.73 -3.42
C VAL A 55 -4.08 3.17 -2.25
N ILE A 56 -3.80 2.62 -1.06
CA ILE A 56 -4.52 2.93 0.18
C ILE A 56 -3.51 3.52 1.18
N GLY A 57 -3.82 4.68 1.75
CA GLY A 57 -2.95 5.32 2.74
C GLY A 57 -3.50 6.64 3.28
N ASP A 58 -2.79 7.22 4.23
CA ASP A 58 -3.17 8.45 4.94
C ASP A 58 -2.30 9.66 4.57
N GLY A 59 -1.10 9.42 4.03
CA GLY A 59 -0.13 10.45 3.70
C GLY A 59 -0.26 11.02 2.28
N ARG A 60 0.34 12.20 2.08
CA ARG A 60 0.42 12.86 0.76
C ARG A 60 1.45 12.21 -0.16
N ASP A 61 2.47 11.58 0.38
CA ASP A 61 3.57 11.00 -0.41
C ASP A 61 3.07 9.83 -1.28
N GLU A 62 2.24 8.96 -0.70
CA GLU A 62 1.59 7.85 -1.41
C GLU A 62 0.53 8.32 -2.40
N GLU A 63 -0.21 9.37 -2.08
CA GLU A 63 -1.21 9.95 -2.99
C GLU A 63 -0.54 10.59 -4.21
N HIS A 64 0.55 11.33 -3.98
CA HIS A 64 1.35 11.90 -5.06
C HIS A 64 1.93 10.81 -5.95
N ALA A 65 2.56 9.79 -5.36
CA ALA A 65 3.11 8.66 -6.12
C ALA A 65 2.01 7.89 -6.88
N ALA A 66 0.84 7.69 -6.29
CA ALA A 66 -0.30 7.05 -6.95
C ALA A 66 -0.74 7.85 -8.19
N SER A 67 -0.82 9.18 -8.07
CA SER A 67 -1.16 10.07 -9.18
C SER A 67 -0.16 10.00 -10.33
N GLN A 68 1.14 9.87 -10.08
CA GLN A 68 2.16 9.72 -11.15
C GLN A 68 1.96 8.44 -11.97
N HIS A 69 1.41 7.40 -11.36
CA HIS A 69 1.15 6.11 -12.01
C HIS A 69 -0.30 5.92 -12.46
N ASN A 70 -1.14 6.95 -12.40
CA ASN A 70 -2.59 6.87 -12.68
C ASN A 70 -3.29 5.77 -11.87
N MET A 71 -2.85 5.55 -10.62
CA MET A 71 -3.46 4.58 -9.72
C MET A 71 -4.52 5.28 -8.87
N PRO A 72 -5.76 4.76 -8.79
CA PRO A 72 -6.75 5.22 -7.83
C PRO A 72 -6.20 5.25 -6.40
N PHE A 73 -6.47 6.34 -5.68
CA PHE A 73 -6.04 6.53 -4.30
C PHE A 73 -7.23 6.55 -3.35
N TRP A 74 -7.26 5.62 -2.39
CA TRP A 74 -8.22 5.60 -1.30
C TRP A 74 -7.60 6.18 -0.04
N ARG A 75 -7.96 7.42 0.29
CA ARG A 75 -7.43 8.11 1.47
C ARG A 75 -8.09 7.59 2.74
N ILE A 76 -7.28 7.27 3.75
CA ILE A 76 -7.74 6.98 5.11
C ILE A 76 -7.37 8.15 6.02
N SER A 77 -8.33 9.01 6.34
CA SER A 77 -8.13 10.14 7.28
C SER A 77 -8.78 9.88 8.65
N SER A 78 -9.66 8.89 8.72
CA SER A 78 -10.49 8.59 9.89
C SER A 78 -10.92 7.12 9.90
N HIS A 79 -11.49 6.67 11.03
CA HIS A 79 -12.02 5.31 11.14
C HIS A 79 -13.20 5.03 10.19
N SER A 80 -14.03 6.05 9.88
CA SER A 80 -15.14 5.89 8.94
C SER A 80 -14.66 5.56 7.53
N ASP A 81 -13.47 6.01 7.13
CA ASP A 81 -12.92 5.71 5.80
C ASP A 81 -12.52 4.24 5.66
N LEU A 82 -12.11 3.60 6.77
CA LEU A 82 -11.85 2.16 6.83
C LEU A 82 -13.15 1.35 6.74
N LEU A 83 -14.22 1.81 7.38
CA LEU A 83 -15.54 1.19 7.27
C LEU A 83 -16.08 1.29 5.83
N ALA A 84 -15.92 2.46 5.20
CA ALA A 84 -16.28 2.65 3.80
C ALA A 84 -15.47 1.75 2.87
N LEU A 85 -14.16 1.59 3.12
CA LEU A 85 -13.30 0.67 2.38
C LEU A 85 -13.76 -0.79 2.54
N HIS A 86 -14.06 -1.21 3.77
CA HIS A 86 -14.59 -2.55 4.05
C HIS A 86 -15.88 -2.81 3.27
N GLN A 87 -16.81 -1.86 3.31
CA GLN A 87 -18.07 -1.94 2.59
C GLN A 87 -17.82 -2.04 1.07
N ALA A 88 -16.91 -1.23 0.51
CA ALA A 88 -16.59 -1.28 -0.92
C ALA A 88 -16.02 -2.65 -1.34
N LEU A 89 -15.19 -3.28 -0.50
CA LEU A 89 -14.66 -4.62 -0.74
C LEU A 89 -15.75 -5.70 -0.68
N GLU A 90 -16.69 -5.61 0.26
CA GLU A 90 -17.81 -6.57 0.38
C GLU A 90 -18.73 -6.58 -0.85
N TYR A 91 -18.89 -5.43 -1.51
CA TYR A 91 -19.73 -5.28 -2.70
C TYR A 91 -18.96 -5.29 -4.02
N GLU A 92 -17.67 -5.66 -4.01
CA GLU A 92 -16.81 -5.75 -5.21
C GLU A 92 -16.76 -4.43 -6.03
N TYR A 93 -16.76 -3.29 -5.34
CA TYR A 93 -16.64 -1.96 -5.98
C TYR A 93 -15.19 -1.50 -6.21
N LEU A 94 -14.20 -2.34 -5.92
CA LEU A 94 -12.76 -2.07 -6.03
C LEU A 94 -12.06 -3.04 -6.97
#